data_AF-A0AA85B835-F1
#
_entry.id   AF-A0AA85B835-F1
#
_cell.length_a   1.000
_cell.length_b   1.000
_cell.length_c   1.000
_cell.angle_alpha   90.00
_cell.angle_beta   90.00
_cell.angle_gamma   90.00
#
_symmetry.space_group_name_H-M   'P 1'
#
loop_
_entity.id
_entity.type
_entity.pdbx_description
1 polymer ?
#
loop_
_entity_poly.entity_id
_entity_poly.type
_entity_poly.pdbx_seq_one_letter_code
_entity_poly.pdbx_strand_id
1 'polypeptide(L)'
;MSTWPLSTFVSQSSKSVILNLTTSTCDGNLITKIVNELRNSLSESTFENIMLKNPVAALHFLNFLRNTGQLVDLKKYMKILGFIRESEISSYSQLMQKLMNLSSGHVDEVNKHLMQIAESEVASNLAVKNIVEISSELAVILDYQNSYEKEWSSYYSELFIRTNARKTATTLPESLLMQPLCETLGALARMDQSIKTNSRAETLGKKFKISDEQFRWLLIEPLVQSRNWDDLEFIMLKKKSLSRRMEVTIPTDRFILHLNSLGVPNNIIESYLKYLSDDEFIQIVIRLNMVDEAVKLCLEKRNINALKELMSQIPGNHQKKKEISHYLSVPVAQWKDFVCRQAF
;
A
#
# COMPACT_ATOMS: atom_id res chain seq x y z
N MET A 1 -39.96 -36.12 29.76
CA MET A 1 -41.11 -35.23 29.51
C MET A 1 -41.24 -34.26 30.67
N SER A 2 -41.14 -32.96 30.41
CA SER A 2 -41.71 -31.92 31.28
C SER A 2 -42.04 -30.73 30.39
N THR A 3 -43.21 -30.81 29.75
CA THR A 3 -43.85 -29.69 29.08
C THR A 3 -44.25 -28.69 30.17
N TRP A 4 -43.34 -27.78 30.52
CA TRP A 4 -43.75 -26.55 31.19
C TRP A 4 -44.85 -25.93 30.31
N PRO A 5 -46.03 -25.62 30.87
CA PRO A 5 -47.09 -25.00 30.10
C PRO A 5 -46.67 -23.54 29.89
N LEU A 6 -45.80 -23.30 28.91
CA LEU A 6 -45.40 -21.96 28.48
C LEU A 6 -46.63 -21.15 28.03
N SER A 7 -47.68 -21.84 27.59
CA SER A 7 -49.01 -21.30 27.31
C SER A 7 -49.68 -20.62 28.52
N THR A 8 -49.33 -20.97 29.77
CA THR A 8 -49.87 -20.30 30.98
C THR A 8 -49.23 -18.93 31.22
N PHE A 9 -48.09 -18.63 30.60
CA PHE A 9 -47.37 -17.38 30.79
C PHE A 9 -47.70 -16.43 29.64
N VAL A 10 -48.87 -15.81 29.73
CA VAL A 10 -49.45 -15.01 28.65
C VAL A 10 -48.83 -13.62 28.55
N SER A 11 -48.34 -13.06 29.68
CA SER A 11 -47.78 -11.70 29.72
C SER A 11 -46.28 -11.66 29.36
N GLN A 12 -45.82 -10.55 28.78
CA GLN A 12 -44.41 -10.33 28.44
C GLN A 12 -43.49 -10.37 29.67
N SER A 13 -43.96 -9.83 30.80
CA SER A 13 -43.25 -9.87 32.09
C SER A 13 -43.10 -11.30 32.59
N SER A 14 -44.17 -12.10 32.53
CA SER A 14 -44.16 -13.53 32.86
C SER A 14 -43.16 -14.32 32.00
N LYS A 15 -43.11 -14.07 30.69
CA LYS A 15 -42.16 -14.70 29.76
C LYS A 15 -40.71 -14.31 30.04
N SER A 16 -40.46 -13.06 30.45
CA SER A 16 -39.13 -12.58 30.83
C SER A 16 -38.64 -13.23 32.13
N VAL A 17 -39.54 -13.43 33.11
CA VAL A 17 -39.23 -14.11 34.37
C VAL A 17 -38.82 -15.57 34.13
N ILE A 18 -39.55 -16.31 33.29
CA ILE A 18 -39.17 -17.68 32.92
C ILE A 18 -37.80 -17.71 32.28
N LEU A 19 -37.51 -16.79 31.36
CA LEU A 19 -36.22 -16.77 30.69
C LEU A 19 -35.09 -16.58 31.70
N ASN A 20 -35.25 -15.68 32.68
CA ASN A 20 -34.27 -15.45 33.75
C ASN A 20 -34.08 -16.67 34.65
N LEU A 21 -35.18 -17.34 35.02
CA LEU A 21 -35.12 -18.57 35.82
C LEU A 21 -34.42 -19.69 35.03
N THR A 22 -34.69 -19.76 33.72
CA THR A 22 -34.10 -20.77 32.84
C THR A 22 -32.61 -20.51 32.61
N THR A 23 -32.18 -19.26 32.43
CA THR A 23 -30.75 -18.94 32.30
C THR A 23 -29.99 -19.24 33.59
N SER A 24 -30.65 -19.14 34.75
CA SER A 24 -30.06 -19.47 36.05
C SER A 24 -29.82 -20.97 36.26
N THR A 25 -30.44 -21.86 35.46
CA THR A 25 -30.20 -23.31 35.57
C THR A 25 -28.92 -23.77 34.88
N CYS A 26 -28.31 -22.91 34.05
CA CYS A 26 -27.17 -23.23 33.19
C CYS A 26 -27.39 -24.43 32.24
N ASP A 27 -28.63 -24.87 32.03
CA ASP A 27 -28.98 -25.92 31.07
C ASP A 27 -29.18 -25.30 29.68
N GLY A 28 -28.15 -25.41 28.83
CA GLY A 28 -28.16 -24.87 27.48
C GLY A 28 -29.29 -25.40 26.60
N ASN A 29 -29.70 -26.68 26.76
CA ASN A 29 -30.78 -27.26 25.97
C ASN A 29 -32.13 -26.67 26.39
N LEU A 30 -32.33 -26.52 27.69
CA LEU A 30 -33.54 -25.88 28.22
C LEU A 30 -33.62 -24.41 27.79
N ILE A 31 -32.52 -23.65 27.90
CA ILE A 31 -32.45 -22.25 27.46
C ILE A 31 -32.83 -22.14 25.97
N THR A 32 -32.19 -22.92 25.09
CA THR A 32 -32.50 -22.90 23.65
C THR A 32 -33.95 -23.25 23.36
N LYS A 33 -34.52 -24.24 24.07
CA LYS A 33 -35.92 -24.63 23.91
C LYS A 33 -36.87 -23.48 24.29
N ILE A 34 -36.68 -22.86 25.45
CA ILE A 34 -37.49 -21.72 25.89
C ILE A 34 -37.35 -20.54 24.91
N VAL A 35 -36.14 -20.23 24.45
CA VAL A 35 -35.94 -19.12 23.52
C VAL A 35 -36.66 -19.36 22.18
N ASN A 36 -36.64 -20.58 21.64
CA ASN A 36 -37.37 -20.90 20.41
C ASN A 36 -38.91 -20.82 20.58
N GLU A 37 -39.43 -21.25 21.73
CA GLU A 37 -40.86 -21.09 22.07
C GLU A 37 -41.24 -19.60 22.20
N LEU A 38 -40.36 -18.78 22.77
CA LEU A 38 -40.55 -17.33 22.83
C LEU A 38 -40.52 -16.69 21.45
N ARG A 39 -39.60 -17.11 20.56
CA ARG A 39 -39.52 -16.64 19.17
C ARG A 39 -40.85 -16.89 18.43
N ASN A 40 -41.44 -18.07 18.60
CA ASN A 40 -42.67 -18.45 17.90
C ASN A 40 -43.93 -17.79 18.48
N SER A 41 -43.89 -17.37 19.75
CA SER A 41 -45.06 -16.85 20.48
C SER A 41 -45.07 -15.34 20.69
N LEU A 42 -44.04 -14.62 20.24
CA LEU A 42 -43.88 -13.19 20.41
C LEU A 42 -43.76 -12.48 19.06
N SER A 43 -44.10 -11.20 19.03
CA SER A 43 -43.72 -10.35 17.91
C SER A 43 -42.19 -10.22 17.84
N GLU A 44 -41.69 -10.02 16.63
CA GLU A 44 -40.26 -9.87 16.35
C GLU A 44 -39.60 -8.79 17.23
N SER A 45 -40.20 -7.59 17.30
CA SER A 45 -39.72 -6.49 18.15
C SER A 45 -39.73 -6.81 19.64
N THR A 46 -40.69 -7.60 20.11
CA THR A 46 -40.76 -8.02 21.52
C THR A 46 -39.67 -9.03 21.83
N PHE A 47 -39.46 -9.99 20.92
CA PHE A 47 -38.42 -10.99 21.04
C PHE A 47 -37.02 -10.37 21.04
N GLU A 48 -36.75 -9.44 20.13
CA GLU A 48 -35.49 -8.70 20.04
C GLU A 48 -35.18 -7.95 21.35
N ASN A 49 -36.17 -7.24 21.90
CA ASN A 49 -36.03 -6.55 23.19
C ASN A 49 -35.72 -7.50 24.36
N ILE A 50 -36.28 -8.71 24.35
CA ILE A 50 -35.99 -9.73 25.38
C ILE A 50 -34.56 -10.25 25.21
N MET A 51 -34.10 -10.49 23.98
CA MET A 51 -32.73 -10.93 23.70
C MET A 51 -31.69 -9.88 24.12
N LEU A 52 -31.95 -8.59 23.85
CA LEU A 52 -31.07 -7.49 24.27
C LEU A 52 -30.90 -7.41 25.79
N LYS A 53 -31.95 -7.73 26.55
CA LYS A 53 -31.92 -7.72 28.02
C LYS A 53 -31.30 -8.98 28.63
N ASN A 54 -31.10 -10.04 27.84
CA ASN A 54 -30.69 -11.36 28.31
C ASN A 54 -29.52 -11.93 27.49
N PRO A 55 -28.28 -11.49 27.76
CA PRO A 55 -27.12 -11.86 26.94
C PRO A 55 -26.84 -13.37 26.92
N VAL A 56 -27.08 -14.07 28.03
CA VAL A 56 -26.90 -15.54 28.10
C VAL A 56 -27.84 -16.25 27.14
N ALA A 57 -29.14 -15.92 27.20
CA ALA A 57 -30.14 -16.49 26.31
C ALA A 57 -29.85 -16.16 24.84
N ALA A 58 -29.44 -14.92 24.58
CA ALA A 58 -29.05 -14.46 23.25
C ALA A 58 -27.87 -15.27 22.69
N LEU A 59 -26.82 -15.52 23.47
CA LEU A 59 -25.68 -16.34 23.04
C LEU A 59 -26.07 -17.79 22.73
N HIS A 60 -26.90 -18.42 23.57
CA HIS A 60 -27.43 -19.76 23.28
C HIS A 60 -28.27 -19.79 22.00
N PHE A 61 -29.04 -18.74 21.75
CA PHE A 61 -29.82 -18.61 20.52
C PHE A 61 -28.94 -18.42 19.28
N LEU A 62 -27.93 -17.56 19.35
CA LEU A 62 -26.94 -17.42 18.27
C LEU A 62 -26.23 -18.75 17.98
N ASN A 63 -25.83 -19.50 19.02
CA ASN A 63 -25.20 -20.80 18.85
C ASN A 63 -26.16 -21.83 18.22
N PHE A 64 -27.43 -21.81 18.61
CA PHE A 64 -28.46 -22.64 17.99
C PHE A 64 -28.62 -22.31 16.49
N LEU A 65 -28.73 -21.03 16.12
CA LEU A 65 -28.85 -20.62 14.72
C LEU A 65 -27.61 -21.03 13.91
N ARG A 66 -26.41 -20.90 14.50
CA ARG A 66 -25.15 -21.34 13.89
C ARG A 66 -25.14 -22.85 13.64
N ASN A 67 -25.47 -23.65 14.65
CA ASN A 67 -25.43 -25.12 14.55
C ASN A 67 -26.53 -25.71 13.66
N THR A 68 -27.62 -24.97 13.44
CA THR A 68 -28.72 -25.38 12.55
C THR A 68 -28.63 -24.78 11.15
N GLY A 69 -27.58 -24.00 10.85
CA GLY A 69 -27.39 -23.40 9.52
C GLY A 69 -28.38 -22.28 9.18
N GLN A 70 -29.07 -21.70 10.16
CA GLN A 70 -29.98 -20.56 9.98
C GLN A 70 -29.19 -19.25 9.85
N LEU A 71 -28.37 -19.14 8.79
CA LEU A 71 -27.36 -18.07 8.63
C LEU A 71 -27.97 -16.67 8.46
N VAL A 72 -29.14 -16.56 7.82
CA VAL A 72 -29.84 -15.28 7.62
C VAL A 72 -30.26 -14.69 8.96
N ASP A 73 -30.95 -15.49 9.78
CA ASP A 73 -31.34 -15.10 11.14
C ASP A 73 -30.13 -14.86 12.03
N LEU A 74 -29.10 -15.72 11.94
CA LEU A 74 -27.87 -15.56 12.71
C LEU A 74 -27.25 -14.18 12.46
N LYS A 75 -27.09 -13.80 11.18
CA LYS A 75 -26.54 -12.50 10.79
C LYS A 75 -27.38 -11.35 11.33
N LYS A 76 -28.72 -11.44 11.18
CA LYS A 76 -29.66 -10.44 11.69
C LYS A 76 -29.51 -10.23 13.20
N TYR A 77 -29.59 -11.30 13.99
CA TYR A 77 -29.55 -11.19 15.46
C TYR A 77 -28.16 -10.82 15.98
N MET A 78 -27.07 -11.23 15.32
CA MET A 78 -25.73 -10.75 15.66
C MET A 78 -25.61 -9.23 15.53
N LYS A 79 -26.18 -8.63 14.47
CA LYS A 79 -26.22 -7.17 14.30
C LYS A 79 -26.99 -6.47 15.42
N ILE A 80 -28.19 -6.97 15.73
CA ILE A 80 -29.05 -6.41 16.79
C ILE A 80 -28.34 -6.44 18.14
N LEU A 81 -27.63 -7.52 18.44
CA LEU A 81 -26.90 -7.71 19.70
C LEU A 81 -25.54 -6.97 19.74
N GLY A 82 -25.17 -6.25 18.68
CA GLY A 82 -23.92 -5.47 18.62
C GLY A 82 -22.69 -6.23 18.12
N PHE A 83 -22.80 -7.51 17.76
CA PHE A 83 -21.74 -8.33 17.16
C PHE A 83 -21.60 -8.06 15.65
N ILE A 84 -21.42 -6.78 15.30
CA ILE A 84 -21.52 -6.30 13.92
C ILE A 84 -20.38 -6.86 13.06
N ARG A 85 -19.14 -6.82 13.54
CA ARG A 85 -17.99 -7.39 12.80
C ARG A 85 -18.15 -8.88 12.57
N GLU A 86 -18.53 -9.60 13.62
CA GLU A 86 -18.67 -11.05 13.60
C GLU A 86 -19.80 -11.49 12.66
N SER A 87 -20.84 -10.67 12.51
CA SER A 87 -21.95 -10.92 11.58
C SER A 87 -21.54 -10.90 10.11
N GLU A 88 -20.40 -10.26 9.78
CA GLU A 88 -19.91 -10.09 8.41
C GLU A 88 -18.75 -11.06 8.07
N ILE A 89 -18.19 -11.79 9.05
CA ILE A 89 -17.05 -12.72 8.85
C ILE A 89 -17.29 -13.73 7.72
N SER A 90 -18.50 -14.26 7.60
CA SER A 90 -18.85 -15.22 6.54
C SER A 90 -18.81 -14.56 5.16
N SER A 91 -19.35 -13.35 5.03
CA SER A 91 -19.30 -12.54 3.80
C SER A 91 -17.85 -12.24 3.41
N TYR A 92 -16.98 -11.92 4.37
CA TYR A 92 -15.55 -11.72 4.12
C TYR A 92 -14.83 -13.01 3.71
N SER A 93 -15.14 -14.13 4.36
CA SER A 93 -14.54 -15.43 4.03
C SER A 93 -14.89 -15.86 2.60
N GLN A 94 -16.14 -15.63 2.19
CA GLN A 94 -16.58 -15.85 0.81
C GLN A 94 -15.86 -14.92 -0.17
N LEU A 95 -15.75 -13.62 0.15
CA LEU A 95 -14.99 -12.68 -0.66
C LEU A 95 -13.53 -13.13 -0.84
N MET A 96 -12.85 -13.53 0.23
CA MET A 96 -11.47 -14.00 0.17
C MET A 96 -11.33 -15.24 -0.73
N GLN A 97 -12.28 -16.18 -0.66
CA GLN A 97 -12.30 -17.33 -1.57
C GLN A 97 -12.45 -16.92 -3.03
N LYS A 98 -13.28 -15.91 -3.33
CA LYS A 98 -13.42 -15.39 -4.69
C LYS A 98 -12.16 -14.66 -5.17
N LEU A 99 -11.53 -13.86 -4.31
CA LEU A 99 -10.27 -13.17 -4.61
C LEU A 99 -9.13 -14.15 -4.87
N MET A 100 -9.03 -15.25 -4.10
CA MET A 100 -8.00 -16.28 -4.31
C MET A 100 -8.13 -17.03 -5.63
N ASN A 101 -9.35 -17.10 -6.18
CA ASN A 101 -9.62 -17.77 -7.46
C ASN A 101 -9.88 -16.76 -8.59
N LEU A 102 -9.47 -15.50 -8.40
CA LEU A 102 -9.76 -14.44 -9.35
C LEU A 102 -9.06 -14.69 -10.70
N SER A 103 -9.81 -14.48 -11.77
CA SER A 103 -9.30 -14.36 -13.14
C SER A 103 -10.01 -13.21 -13.84
N SER A 104 -9.47 -12.76 -14.98
CA SER A 104 -10.00 -11.60 -15.72
C SER A 104 -11.49 -11.70 -16.07
N GLY A 105 -12.03 -12.92 -16.24
CA GLY A 105 -13.46 -13.14 -16.51
C GLY A 105 -14.39 -13.01 -15.30
N HIS A 106 -13.86 -12.90 -14.07
CA HIS A 106 -14.63 -12.88 -12.83
C HIS A 106 -14.52 -11.57 -12.05
N VAL A 107 -13.79 -10.57 -12.58
CA VAL A 107 -13.57 -9.30 -11.88
C VAL A 107 -14.88 -8.58 -11.57
N ASP A 108 -15.81 -8.50 -12.53
CA ASP A 108 -17.11 -7.85 -12.34
C ASP A 108 -17.93 -8.50 -11.22
N GLU A 109 -17.87 -9.84 -11.11
CA GLU A 109 -18.55 -10.57 -10.04
C GLU A 109 -17.94 -10.23 -8.68
N VAL A 110 -16.61 -10.20 -8.58
CA VAL A 110 -15.90 -9.86 -7.34
C VAL A 110 -16.13 -8.41 -6.95
N ASN A 111 -16.07 -7.48 -7.90
CA ASN A 111 -16.33 -6.06 -7.66
C ASN A 111 -17.77 -5.82 -7.20
N LYS A 112 -18.75 -6.56 -7.75
CA LYS A 112 -20.12 -6.54 -7.23
C LYS A 112 -20.18 -6.95 -5.75
N HIS A 113 -19.42 -7.96 -5.33
CA HIS A 113 -19.39 -8.39 -3.92
C HIS A 113 -18.68 -7.38 -3.02
N LEU A 114 -17.60 -6.76 -3.50
CA LEU A 114 -16.90 -5.69 -2.79
C LEU A 114 -17.80 -4.47 -2.58
N MET A 115 -18.55 -4.08 -3.61
CA MET A 115 -19.50 -2.98 -3.53
C MET A 115 -20.68 -3.30 -2.60
N GLN A 116 -21.18 -4.55 -2.60
CA GLN A 116 -22.20 -4.97 -1.63
C GLN A 116 -21.74 -4.86 -0.17
N ILE A 117 -20.45 -5.10 0.10
CA ILE A 117 -19.86 -4.89 1.43
C ILE A 117 -19.75 -3.40 1.73
N ALA A 118 -19.24 -2.63 0.76
CA ALA A 118 -19.03 -1.19 0.91
C ALA A 118 -20.34 -0.41 1.11
N GLU A 119 -21.43 -0.86 0.48
CA GLU A 119 -22.77 -0.26 0.54
C GLU A 119 -23.69 -0.96 1.56
N SER A 120 -23.14 -1.86 2.39
CA SER A 120 -23.94 -2.60 3.36
C SER A 120 -24.61 -1.69 4.39
N GLU A 121 -25.73 -2.14 4.96
CA GLU A 121 -26.47 -1.40 6.01
C GLU A 121 -25.61 -1.08 7.25
N VAL A 122 -24.51 -1.82 7.45
CA VAL A 122 -23.57 -1.64 8.56
C VAL A 122 -22.42 -0.70 8.22
N ALA A 123 -22.36 -0.14 7.00
CA ALA A 123 -21.25 0.66 6.50
C ALA A 123 -20.96 1.92 7.35
N SER A 124 -21.99 2.49 7.97
CA SER A 124 -21.85 3.65 8.87
C SER A 124 -21.29 3.30 10.25
N ASN A 125 -21.17 2.01 10.58
CA ASN A 125 -20.72 1.58 11.89
C ASN A 125 -19.19 1.60 12.01
N LEU A 126 -18.68 2.28 13.04
CA LEU A 126 -17.24 2.40 13.31
C LEU A 126 -16.53 1.06 13.45
N ALA A 127 -17.21 -0.01 13.87
CA ALA A 127 -16.62 -1.33 14.04
C ALA A 127 -16.18 -1.98 12.72
N VAL A 128 -16.81 -1.62 11.59
CA VAL A 128 -16.53 -2.18 10.25
C VAL A 128 -16.05 -1.12 9.25
N LYS A 129 -15.91 0.14 9.67
CA LYS A 129 -15.50 1.27 8.83
C LYS A 129 -14.28 0.96 7.95
N ASN A 130 -13.19 0.46 8.56
CA ASN A 130 -11.97 0.15 7.81
C ASN A 130 -12.21 -0.91 6.73
N ILE A 131 -13.08 -1.88 6.99
CA ILE A 131 -13.34 -2.97 6.04
C ILE A 131 -14.13 -2.44 4.84
N VAL A 132 -15.08 -1.54 5.09
CA VAL A 132 -15.87 -0.86 4.06
C VAL A 132 -14.97 0.01 3.19
N GLU A 133 -14.10 0.80 3.80
CA GLU A 133 -13.12 1.65 3.11
C GLU A 133 -12.18 0.80 2.24
N ILE A 134 -11.58 -0.25 2.79
CA ILE A 134 -10.69 -1.16 2.05
C ILE A 134 -11.44 -1.87 0.91
N SER A 135 -12.69 -2.29 1.12
CA SER A 135 -13.47 -2.96 0.08
C SER A 135 -13.77 -2.05 -1.10
N SER A 136 -14.10 -0.78 -0.81
CA SER A 136 -14.32 0.25 -1.84
C SER A 136 -13.03 0.55 -2.60
N GLU A 137 -11.91 0.73 -1.88
CA GLU A 137 -10.60 0.96 -2.48
C GLU A 137 -10.16 -0.22 -3.37
N LEU A 138 -10.34 -1.45 -2.90
CA LEU A 138 -10.00 -2.66 -3.65
C LEU A 138 -10.83 -2.80 -4.92
N ALA A 139 -12.14 -2.52 -4.87
CA ALA A 139 -12.98 -2.56 -6.06
C ALA A 139 -12.47 -1.59 -7.14
N VAL A 140 -12.12 -0.38 -6.72
CA VAL A 140 -11.55 0.65 -7.61
C VAL A 140 -10.22 0.20 -8.22
N ILE A 141 -9.32 -0.38 -7.43
CA ILE A 141 -8.04 -0.88 -7.95
C ILE A 141 -8.29 -2.03 -8.94
N LEU A 142 -9.15 -2.99 -8.59
CA LEU A 142 -9.44 -4.15 -9.44
C LEU A 142 -10.04 -3.77 -10.79
N ASP A 143 -10.98 -2.81 -10.82
CA ASP A 143 -11.50 -2.26 -12.09
C ASP A 143 -10.38 -1.67 -12.96
N TYR A 144 -9.46 -0.94 -12.32
CA TYR A 144 -8.32 -0.34 -12.99
C TYR A 144 -7.37 -1.42 -13.53
N GLN A 145 -7.03 -2.43 -12.72
CA GLN A 145 -6.17 -3.54 -13.12
C GLN A 145 -6.77 -4.32 -14.28
N ASN A 146 -8.06 -4.66 -14.20
CA ASN A 146 -8.77 -5.40 -15.25
C ASN A 146 -8.77 -4.65 -16.59
N SER A 147 -8.90 -3.31 -16.55
CA SER A 147 -8.85 -2.47 -17.75
C SER A 147 -7.50 -2.55 -18.49
N TYR A 148 -6.42 -2.88 -17.79
CA TYR A 148 -5.06 -2.92 -18.34
C TYR A 148 -4.40 -4.31 -18.31
N GLU A 149 -5.08 -5.34 -17.79
CA GLU A 149 -4.55 -6.70 -17.63
C GLU A 149 -4.01 -7.27 -18.94
N LYS A 150 -4.74 -7.06 -20.04
CA LYS A 150 -4.34 -7.55 -21.36
C LYS A 150 -3.08 -6.86 -21.87
N GLU A 151 -2.99 -5.55 -21.69
CA GLU A 151 -1.82 -4.76 -22.08
C GLU A 151 -0.60 -5.16 -21.25
N TRP A 152 -0.79 -5.32 -19.94
CA TRP A 152 0.25 -5.82 -19.03
C TRP A 152 0.76 -7.20 -19.42
N SER A 153 -0.15 -8.13 -19.71
CA SER A 153 0.21 -9.49 -20.14
C SER A 153 1.07 -9.49 -21.40
N SER A 154 0.75 -8.62 -22.38
CA SER A 154 1.56 -8.44 -23.59
C SER A 154 2.94 -7.85 -23.26
N TYR A 155 2.99 -6.79 -22.45
CA TYR A 155 4.24 -6.16 -22.02
C TYR A 155 5.15 -7.13 -21.25
N TYR A 156 4.59 -7.88 -20.30
CA TYR A 156 5.30 -8.88 -19.50
C TYR A 156 5.89 -9.99 -20.39
N SER A 157 5.11 -10.48 -21.37
CA SER A 157 5.57 -11.49 -22.33
C SER A 157 6.75 -10.98 -23.15
N GLU A 158 6.71 -9.73 -23.62
CA GLU A 158 7.82 -9.12 -24.34
C GLU A 158 9.08 -8.99 -23.49
N LEU A 159 8.93 -8.58 -22.22
CA LEU A 159 10.05 -8.51 -21.27
C LEU A 159 10.70 -9.87 -21.05
N PHE A 160 9.91 -10.93 -20.92
CA PHE A 160 10.38 -12.28 -20.65
C PHE A 160 11.18 -12.88 -21.83
N ILE A 161 10.84 -12.50 -23.06
CA ILE A 161 11.55 -12.93 -24.27
C ILE A 161 12.91 -12.23 -24.41
N ARG A 162 13.02 -10.97 -23.99
CA ARG A 162 14.28 -10.21 -24.07
C ARG A 162 15.32 -10.77 -23.09
N THR A 163 16.39 -11.39 -23.61
CA THR A 163 17.45 -12.06 -22.84
C THR A 163 18.09 -11.19 -21.75
N ASN A 164 18.25 -9.88 -22.01
CA ASN A 164 18.81 -8.91 -21.06
C ASN A 164 17.80 -8.40 -20.00
N ALA A 165 16.50 -8.67 -20.17
CA ALA A 165 15.42 -8.23 -19.27
C ALA A 165 14.80 -9.37 -18.45
N ARG A 166 15.19 -10.63 -18.68
CA ARG A 166 14.68 -11.80 -17.95
C ARG A 166 14.82 -11.71 -16.44
N LYS A 167 15.93 -11.16 -15.93
CA LYS A 167 16.15 -10.97 -14.49
C LYS A 167 15.14 -9.99 -13.87
N THR A 168 14.74 -8.98 -14.62
CA THR A 168 13.72 -8.01 -14.21
C THR A 168 12.33 -8.60 -14.34
N ALA A 169 12.06 -9.42 -15.38
CA ALA A 169 10.77 -10.08 -15.54
C ALA A 169 10.47 -11.05 -14.38
N THR A 170 11.47 -11.77 -13.86
CA THR A 170 11.27 -12.72 -12.75
C THR A 170 10.88 -12.08 -11.42
N THR A 171 11.08 -10.77 -11.26
CA THR A 171 10.67 -10.04 -10.05
C THR A 171 9.31 -9.38 -10.18
N LEU A 172 8.71 -9.37 -11.38
CA LEU A 172 7.44 -8.72 -11.67
C LEU A 172 6.30 -9.74 -11.66
N PRO A 173 5.09 -9.34 -11.27
CA PRO A 173 3.92 -10.21 -11.32
C PRO A 173 3.50 -10.46 -12.76
N GLU A 174 3.18 -11.73 -13.08
CA GLU A 174 2.68 -12.11 -14.41
C GLU A 174 1.30 -11.49 -14.71
N SER A 175 0.45 -11.38 -13.69
CA SER A 175 -0.87 -10.74 -13.76
C SER A 175 -0.88 -9.43 -12.98
N LEU A 176 -1.56 -8.42 -13.53
CA LEU A 176 -1.79 -7.15 -12.85
C LEU A 176 -2.92 -7.25 -11.83
N LEU A 177 -3.80 -8.25 -11.96
CA LEU A 177 -4.89 -8.49 -11.01
C LEU A 177 -4.35 -8.81 -9.61
N MET A 178 -5.06 -8.31 -8.59
CA MET A 178 -4.76 -8.52 -7.17
C MET A 178 -3.40 -7.96 -6.71
N GLN A 179 -2.71 -7.20 -7.55
CA GLN A 179 -1.47 -6.56 -7.15
C GLN A 179 -1.75 -5.39 -6.20
N PRO A 180 -0.85 -5.10 -5.26
CA PRO A 180 -0.99 -3.92 -4.43
C PRO A 180 -0.89 -2.64 -5.29
N LEU A 181 -1.36 -1.53 -4.74
CA LEU A 181 -1.35 -0.23 -5.42
C LEU A 181 0.05 0.16 -5.92
N CYS A 182 1.10 -0.12 -5.14
CA CYS A 182 2.49 0.17 -5.54
C CYS A 182 2.92 -0.59 -6.80
N GLU A 183 2.64 -1.89 -6.88
CA GLU A 183 2.95 -2.70 -8.05
C GLU A 183 2.10 -2.29 -9.25
N THR A 184 0.84 -1.93 -9.02
CA THR A 184 -0.05 -1.42 -10.07
C THR A 184 0.49 -0.13 -10.67
N LEU A 185 0.92 0.83 -9.84
CA LEU A 185 1.54 2.07 -10.30
C LEU A 185 2.83 1.81 -11.07
N GLY A 186 3.68 0.90 -10.57
CA GLY A 186 4.90 0.51 -11.24
C GLY A 186 4.64 -0.14 -12.60
N ALA A 187 3.64 -1.01 -12.71
CA ALA A 187 3.23 -1.63 -13.97
C ALA A 187 2.76 -0.58 -14.98
N LEU A 188 1.90 0.34 -14.56
CA LEU A 188 1.44 1.46 -15.40
C LEU A 188 2.60 2.32 -15.88
N ALA A 189 3.53 2.64 -14.99
CA ALA A 189 4.70 3.45 -15.34
C ALA A 189 5.60 2.78 -16.39
N ARG A 190 5.76 1.47 -16.30
CA ARG A 190 6.53 0.66 -17.26
C ARG A 190 5.84 0.59 -18.64
N MET A 191 4.51 0.44 -18.66
CA MET A 191 3.74 0.38 -19.89
C MET A 191 3.63 1.75 -20.58
N ASP A 192 3.45 2.83 -19.83
CA ASP A 192 3.31 4.18 -20.37
C ASP A 192 4.57 4.66 -21.08
N GLN A 193 5.76 4.20 -20.65
CA GLN A 193 7.07 4.67 -21.11
C GLN A 193 7.29 6.20 -20.96
N SER A 194 6.31 6.93 -20.44
CA SER A 194 6.34 8.37 -20.21
C SER A 194 5.45 8.76 -19.03
N ILE A 195 6.03 9.31 -17.96
CA ILE A 195 5.30 9.83 -16.79
C ILE A 195 5.11 11.34 -16.94
N LYS A 196 4.24 11.71 -17.87
CA LYS A 196 3.80 13.10 -18.06
C LYS A 196 2.55 13.39 -17.23
N THR A 197 2.17 14.66 -17.23
CA THR A 197 0.89 15.12 -16.67
C THR A 197 -0.26 14.30 -17.25
N ASN A 198 -1.10 13.78 -16.36
CA ASN A 198 -2.23 12.88 -16.63
C ASN A 198 -1.85 11.49 -17.15
N SER A 199 -0.63 11.01 -16.88
CA SER A 199 -0.29 9.59 -17.04
C SER A 199 -1.23 8.70 -16.22
N ARG A 200 -1.33 7.41 -16.57
CA ARG A 200 -2.21 6.47 -15.85
C ARG A 200 -1.78 6.32 -14.40
N ALA A 201 -0.47 6.23 -14.17
CA ALA A 201 0.10 6.19 -12.84
C ALA A 201 -0.25 7.45 -12.02
N GLU A 202 -0.09 8.65 -12.59
CA GLU A 202 -0.43 9.89 -11.86
C GLU A 202 -1.92 10.00 -11.56
N THR A 203 -2.77 9.61 -12.53
CA THR A 203 -4.23 9.62 -12.36
C THR A 203 -4.66 8.68 -11.24
N LEU A 204 -4.11 7.47 -11.21
CA LEU A 204 -4.37 6.49 -10.15
C LEU A 204 -3.84 6.99 -8.79
N GLY A 205 -2.62 7.53 -8.74
CA GLY A 205 -2.03 8.07 -7.52
C GLY A 205 -2.86 9.21 -6.90
N LYS A 206 -3.38 10.12 -7.74
CA LYS A 206 -4.31 11.18 -7.31
C LYS A 206 -5.63 10.62 -6.78
N LYS A 207 -6.18 9.59 -7.43
CA LYS A 207 -7.42 8.92 -6.99
C LYS A 207 -7.31 8.34 -5.59
N PHE A 208 -6.16 7.75 -5.27
CA PHE A 208 -5.86 7.17 -3.94
C PHE A 208 -5.21 8.16 -2.96
N LYS A 209 -5.15 9.45 -3.30
CA LYS A 209 -4.59 10.50 -2.43
C LYS A 209 -3.17 10.21 -1.95
N ILE A 210 -2.36 9.54 -2.78
CA ILE A 210 -0.95 9.30 -2.48
C ILE A 210 -0.24 10.65 -2.41
N SER A 211 0.57 10.84 -1.37
CA SER A 211 1.34 12.07 -1.26
C SER A 211 2.36 12.18 -2.40
N ASP A 212 2.66 13.41 -2.78
CA ASP A 212 3.64 13.76 -3.80
C ASP A 212 4.99 13.05 -3.56
N GLU A 213 5.46 13.01 -2.32
CA GLU A 213 6.71 12.33 -1.95
C GLU A 213 6.62 10.80 -2.09
N GLN A 214 5.55 10.18 -1.57
CA GLN A 214 5.35 8.73 -1.69
C GLN A 214 5.27 8.30 -3.16
N PHE A 215 4.54 9.06 -3.98
CA PHE A 215 4.41 8.78 -5.41
C PHE A 215 5.77 8.75 -6.10
N ARG A 216 6.67 9.68 -5.76
CA ARG A 216 8.04 9.71 -6.30
C ARG A 216 8.83 8.47 -5.92
N TRP A 217 8.82 8.10 -4.63
CA TRP A 217 9.51 6.90 -4.15
C TRP A 217 9.03 5.63 -4.86
N LEU A 218 7.72 5.50 -5.07
CA LEU A 218 7.13 4.34 -5.75
C LEU A 218 7.54 4.20 -7.22
N LEU A 219 7.93 5.30 -7.87
CA LEU A 219 8.28 5.29 -9.30
C LEU A 219 9.78 5.13 -9.57
N ILE A 220 10.66 5.24 -8.58
CA ILE A 220 12.12 5.16 -8.79
C ILE A 220 12.49 3.82 -9.42
N GLU A 221 12.13 2.71 -8.77
CA GLU A 221 12.52 1.39 -9.24
C GLU A 221 11.94 1.04 -10.61
N PRO A 222 10.63 1.26 -10.90
CA PRO A 222 10.08 1.07 -12.24
C PRO A 222 10.83 1.84 -13.33
N LEU A 223 11.19 3.10 -13.09
CA LEU A 223 11.89 3.93 -14.06
C LEU A 223 13.36 3.52 -14.23
N VAL A 224 14.04 3.20 -13.13
CA VAL A 224 15.43 2.71 -13.14
C VAL A 224 15.53 1.39 -13.90
N GLN A 225 14.64 0.44 -13.61
CA GLN A 225 14.59 -0.86 -14.30
C GLN A 225 14.31 -0.70 -15.80
N SER A 226 13.50 0.29 -16.16
CA SER A 226 13.18 0.64 -17.56
C SER A 226 14.26 1.52 -18.22
N ARG A 227 15.29 1.93 -17.47
CA ARG A 227 16.32 2.91 -17.88
C ARG A 227 15.73 4.22 -18.41
N ASN A 228 14.58 4.62 -17.88
CA ASN A 228 13.89 5.84 -18.26
C ASN A 228 14.39 7.02 -17.40
N TRP A 229 15.61 7.47 -17.72
CA TRP A 229 16.30 8.51 -16.95
C TRP A 229 15.64 9.89 -17.10
N ASP A 230 15.07 10.18 -18.25
CA ASP A 230 14.44 11.46 -18.55
C ASP A 230 13.21 11.70 -17.66
N ASP A 231 12.34 10.69 -17.52
CA ASP A 231 11.19 10.78 -16.62
C ASP A 231 11.60 10.73 -15.14
N LEU A 232 12.64 9.96 -14.81
CA LEU A 232 13.19 9.97 -13.45
C LEU A 232 13.65 11.38 -13.08
N GLU A 233 14.39 12.06 -13.96
CA GLU A 233 14.81 13.44 -13.74
C GLU A 233 13.61 14.39 -13.67
N PHE A 234 12.65 14.26 -14.58
CA PHE A 234 11.43 15.08 -14.61
C PHE A 234 10.61 15.00 -13.32
N ILE A 235 10.44 13.81 -12.76
CA ILE A 235 9.66 13.60 -11.53
C ILE A 235 10.41 14.08 -10.29
N MET A 236 11.73 13.85 -10.26
CA MET A 236 12.56 14.13 -9.08
C MET A 236 12.92 15.59 -8.95
N LEU A 237 13.11 16.29 -10.07
CA LEU A 237 13.52 17.69 -10.07
C LEU A 237 12.32 18.63 -10.22
N LYS A 238 12.23 19.61 -9.31
CA LYS A 238 11.32 20.76 -9.48
C LYS A 238 12.12 22.05 -9.49
N LYS A 239 11.55 23.05 -10.16
CA LYS A 239 12.08 24.41 -10.09
C LYS A 239 11.79 24.99 -8.71
N LYS A 240 12.84 25.42 -8.01
CA LYS A 240 12.69 26.09 -6.71
C LYS A 240 11.90 27.37 -6.89
N SER A 241 10.89 27.58 -6.05
CA SER A 241 10.05 28.79 -6.10
C SER A 241 10.93 30.05 -6.08
N LEU A 242 10.72 30.95 -7.05
CA LEU A 242 11.48 32.19 -7.28
C LEU A 242 12.94 32.05 -7.79
N SER A 243 13.44 30.84 -8.05
CA SER A 243 14.80 30.62 -8.58
C SER A 243 14.79 30.01 -9.98
N ARG A 244 15.90 30.19 -10.73
CA ARG A 244 16.19 29.36 -11.92
C ARG A 244 16.80 28.00 -11.55
N ARG A 245 17.11 27.78 -10.27
CA ARG A 245 17.73 26.55 -9.78
C ARG A 245 16.69 25.44 -9.63
N MET A 246 17.08 24.24 -10.03
CA MET A 246 16.35 23.01 -9.76
C MET A 246 16.69 22.51 -8.36
N GLU A 247 15.76 21.82 -7.73
CA GLU A 247 15.94 21.10 -6.48
C GLU A 247 15.34 19.70 -6.58
N VAL A 248 15.94 18.75 -5.86
CA VAL A 248 15.38 17.40 -5.71
C VAL A 248 14.26 17.48 -4.69
N THR A 249 13.14 16.83 -5.00
CA THR A 249 11.88 16.93 -4.25
C THR A 249 11.73 15.93 -3.12
N ILE A 250 12.73 15.07 -2.92
CA ILE A 250 12.84 14.06 -1.87
C ILE A 250 14.23 14.16 -1.22
N PRO A 251 14.45 13.58 -0.02
CA PRO A 251 15.77 13.57 0.63
C PRO A 251 16.87 13.04 -0.31
N THR A 252 17.77 13.93 -0.74
CA THR A 252 18.69 13.68 -1.86
C THR A 252 19.74 12.63 -1.53
N ASP A 253 20.21 12.62 -0.28
CA ASP A 253 21.12 11.61 0.27
C ASP A 253 20.53 10.20 0.16
N ARG A 254 19.30 10.00 0.62
CA ARG A 254 18.60 8.71 0.58
C ARG A 254 18.31 8.30 -0.85
N PHE A 255 17.92 9.24 -1.70
CA PHE A 255 17.67 8.99 -3.12
C PHE A 255 18.93 8.45 -3.81
N ILE A 256 20.08 9.11 -3.63
CA ILE A 256 21.36 8.69 -4.22
C ILE A 256 21.79 7.31 -3.70
N LEU A 257 21.68 7.07 -2.39
CA LEU A 257 21.99 5.75 -1.82
C LEU A 257 21.07 4.66 -2.40
N HIS A 258 19.80 4.97 -2.61
CA HIS A 258 18.85 4.05 -3.22
C HIS A 258 19.21 3.77 -4.69
N LEU A 259 19.52 4.79 -5.50
CA LEU A 259 19.98 4.60 -6.88
C LEU A 259 21.23 3.70 -6.94
N ASN A 260 22.20 3.92 -6.05
CA ASN A 260 23.38 3.07 -5.95
C ASN A 260 23.01 1.62 -5.58
N SER A 261 22.07 1.42 -4.65
CA SER A 261 21.59 0.08 -4.28
C SER A 261 20.90 -0.67 -5.43
N LEU A 262 20.30 0.07 -6.37
CA LEU A 262 19.70 -0.47 -7.59
C LEU A 262 20.71 -0.70 -8.73
N GLY A 263 22.00 -0.42 -8.50
CA GLY A 263 23.04 -0.60 -9.51
C GLY A 263 22.99 0.44 -10.64
N VAL A 264 22.46 1.63 -10.37
CA VAL A 264 22.43 2.73 -11.33
C VAL A 264 23.85 3.18 -11.68
N PRO A 265 24.17 3.44 -12.96
CA PRO A 265 25.49 3.92 -13.37
C PRO A 265 25.93 5.22 -12.67
N ASN A 266 27.22 5.30 -12.30
CA ASN A 266 27.81 6.44 -11.59
C ASN A 266 27.55 7.79 -12.29
N ASN A 267 27.57 7.84 -13.63
CA ASN A 267 27.33 9.07 -14.38
C ASN A 267 25.91 9.64 -14.17
N ILE A 268 24.93 8.78 -13.91
CA ILE A 268 23.56 9.21 -13.56
C ILE A 268 23.54 9.71 -12.12
N ILE A 269 24.18 8.99 -11.19
CA ILE A 269 24.28 9.39 -9.78
C ILE A 269 25.00 10.75 -9.63
N GLU A 270 26.07 10.97 -10.40
CA GLU A 270 26.83 12.22 -10.45
C GLU A 270 25.94 13.44 -10.73
N SER A 271 24.94 13.28 -11.61
CA SER A 271 24.01 14.35 -11.99
C SER A 271 23.20 14.89 -10.80
N TYR A 272 23.04 14.08 -9.74
CA TYR A 272 22.29 14.43 -8.53
C TYR A 272 23.18 14.89 -7.37
N LEU A 273 24.47 14.53 -7.34
CA LEU A 273 25.43 14.97 -6.31
C LEU A 273 25.48 16.50 -6.19
N LYS A 274 25.25 17.22 -7.30
CA LYS A 274 25.27 18.68 -7.32
C LYS A 274 24.21 19.34 -6.43
N TYR A 275 23.15 18.61 -6.07
CA TYR A 275 22.03 19.10 -5.25
C TYR A 275 22.20 18.85 -3.74
N LEU A 276 23.23 18.11 -3.32
CA LEU A 276 23.55 17.92 -1.90
C LEU A 276 24.14 19.20 -1.29
N SER A 277 23.99 19.35 0.03
CA SER A 277 24.82 20.26 0.80
C SER A 277 26.28 19.81 0.81
N ASP A 278 27.22 20.71 1.09
CA ASP A 278 28.66 20.37 1.08
C ASP A 278 28.98 19.23 2.07
N ASP A 279 28.40 19.26 3.28
CA ASP A 279 28.61 18.23 4.31
C ASP A 279 28.08 16.85 3.87
N GLU A 280 26.85 16.80 3.33
CA GLU A 280 26.24 15.55 2.82
C GLU A 280 26.99 15.02 1.60
N PHE A 281 27.45 15.92 0.73
CA PHE A 281 28.19 15.58 -0.48
C PHE A 281 29.45 14.79 -0.17
N ILE A 282 30.28 15.26 0.77
CA ILE A 282 31.52 14.56 1.14
C ILE A 282 31.22 13.17 1.71
N GLN A 283 30.25 13.06 2.61
CA GLN A 283 29.88 11.78 3.23
C GLN A 283 29.39 10.75 2.20
N ILE A 284 28.53 11.17 1.27
CA ILE A 284 27.97 10.30 0.22
C ILE A 284 29.06 9.85 -0.74
N VAL A 285 29.90 10.77 -1.23
CA VAL A 285 30.99 10.47 -2.15
C VAL A 285 31.95 9.43 -1.59
N ILE A 286 32.35 9.58 -0.32
CA ILE A 286 33.25 8.64 0.34
C ILE A 286 32.58 7.28 0.49
N ARG A 287 31.33 7.27 0.95
CA ARG A 287 30.56 6.04 1.15
C ARG A 287 30.38 5.26 -0.16
N LEU A 288 30.20 5.96 -1.28
CA LEU A 288 30.01 5.35 -2.60
C LEU A 288 31.32 5.15 -3.38
N ASN A 289 32.47 5.54 -2.81
CA ASN A 289 33.78 5.51 -3.47
C ASN A 289 33.81 6.26 -4.82
N MET A 290 33.10 7.39 -4.91
CA MET A 290 32.97 8.24 -6.11
C MET A 290 33.94 9.44 -6.07
N VAL A 291 35.17 9.22 -5.58
CA VAL A 291 36.13 10.30 -5.31
C VAL A 291 36.53 11.04 -6.60
N ASP A 292 36.60 10.33 -7.72
CA ASP A 292 36.99 10.91 -9.01
C ASP A 292 35.95 11.90 -9.52
N GLU A 293 34.67 11.50 -9.50
CA GLU A 293 33.53 12.34 -9.86
C GLU A 293 33.40 13.55 -8.90
N ALA A 294 33.70 13.34 -7.62
CA ALA A 294 33.64 14.41 -6.63
C ALA A 294 34.72 15.47 -6.80
N VAL A 295 35.94 15.07 -7.16
CA VAL A 295 37.02 16.03 -7.49
C VAL A 295 36.59 16.90 -8.65
N LYS A 296 36.07 16.30 -9.73
CA LYS A 296 35.56 17.03 -10.89
C LYS A 296 34.47 18.04 -10.49
N LEU A 297 33.47 17.63 -9.72
CA LEU A 297 32.40 18.51 -9.23
C LEU A 297 32.92 19.65 -8.35
N CYS A 298 33.90 19.41 -7.48
CA CYS A 298 34.52 20.45 -6.66
C CYS A 298 35.24 21.50 -7.52
N LEU A 299 35.94 21.06 -8.57
CA LEU A 299 36.64 21.93 -9.51
C LEU A 299 35.65 22.77 -10.35
N GLU A 300 34.59 22.15 -10.86
CA GLU A 300 33.51 22.82 -11.60
C GLU A 300 32.80 23.88 -10.74
N LYS A 301 32.48 23.55 -9.50
CA LYS A 301 31.88 24.46 -8.52
C LYS A 301 32.87 25.50 -7.96
N ARG A 302 34.18 25.34 -8.21
CA ARG A 302 35.25 26.15 -7.62
C ARG A 302 35.21 26.18 -6.08
N ASN A 303 34.79 25.07 -5.47
CA ASN A 303 34.62 24.97 -4.02
C ASN A 303 35.92 24.45 -3.36
N ILE A 304 36.77 25.38 -2.92
CA ILE A 304 38.05 25.05 -2.26
C ILE A 304 37.82 24.30 -0.94
N ASN A 305 36.77 24.66 -0.19
CA ASN A 305 36.53 24.10 1.13
C ASN A 305 36.13 22.63 1.01
N ALA A 306 35.18 22.31 0.12
CA ALA A 306 34.81 20.93 -0.17
C ALA A 306 36.01 20.11 -0.69
N LEU A 307 36.88 20.69 -1.53
CA LEU A 307 38.07 20.00 -2.03
C LEU A 307 39.09 19.70 -0.92
N LYS A 308 39.30 20.63 0.02
CA LYS A 308 40.16 20.42 1.20
C LYS A 308 39.60 19.36 2.14
N GLU A 309 38.29 19.40 2.38
CA GLU A 309 37.62 18.43 3.22
C GLU A 309 37.69 17.02 2.61
N LEU A 310 37.42 16.90 1.30
CA LEU A 310 37.61 15.65 0.56
C LEU A 310 39.03 15.12 0.71
N MET A 311 40.05 15.96 0.54
CA MET A 311 41.46 15.57 0.72
C MET A 311 41.76 15.01 2.11
N SER A 312 41.14 15.58 3.15
CA SER A 312 41.33 15.17 4.54
C SER A 312 40.71 13.80 4.84
N GLN A 313 39.58 13.47 4.21
CA GLN A 313 38.83 12.27 4.51
C GLN A 313 39.15 11.07 3.59
N ILE A 314 39.69 11.29 2.39
CA ILE A 314 40.07 10.17 1.50
C ILE A 314 41.30 9.39 2.03
N PRO A 315 41.40 8.08 1.78
CA PRO A 315 42.53 7.25 2.22
C PRO A 315 43.89 7.80 1.77
N GLY A 316 44.92 7.68 2.62
CA GLY A 316 46.27 8.20 2.35
C GLY A 316 46.92 7.70 1.05
N ASN A 317 46.57 6.50 0.62
CA ASN A 317 47.04 5.84 -0.60
C ASN A 317 46.18 6.14 -1.84
N HIS A 318 45.13 6.96 -1.73
CA HIS A 318 44.22 7.24 -2.84
C HIS A 318 44.95 8.03 -3.95
N GLN A 319 44.85 7.55 -5.21
CA GLN A 319 45.59 8.10 -6.35
C GLN A 319 45.31 9.60 -6.58
N LYS A 320 44.07 10.03 -6.31
CA LYS A 320 43.65 11.44 -6.43
C LYS A 320 44.25 12.40 -5.39
N LYS A 321 44.88 11.95 -4.30
CA LYS A 321 45.48 12.90 -3.31
C LYS A 321 46.52 13.82 -3.93
N LYS A 322 47.35 13.30 -4.84
CA LYS A 322 48.38 14.10 -5.53
C LYS A 322 47.73 15.14 -6.45
N GLU A 323 46.68 14.74 -7.16
CA GLU A 323 45.92 15.63 -8.04
C GLU A 323 45.23 16.75 -7.23
N ILE A 324 44.55 16.41 -6.14
CA ILE A 324 43.92 17.39 -5.27
C ILE A 324 44.95 18.36 -4.67
N SER A 325 46.09 17.85 -4.19
CA SER A 325 47.17 18.67 -3.67
C SER A 325 47.71 19.66 -4.71
N HIS A 326 47.77 19.24 -5.97
CA HIS A 326 48.19 20.12 -7.07
C HIS A 326 47.17 21.24 -7.29
N TYR A 327 45.87 20.92 -7.37
CA TYR A 327 44.82 21.93 -7.52
C TYR A 327 44.76 22.92 -6.34
N LEU A 328 45.00 22.45 -5.12
CA LEU A 328 45.06 23.31 -3.93
C LEU A 328 46.30 24.22 -3.89
N SER A 329 47.34 23.92 -4.67
CA SER A 329 48.57 24.73 -4.77
C SER A 329 48.48 25.87 -5.77
N VAL A 330 47.52 25.83 -6.70
CA VAL A 330 47.32 26.83 -7.75
C VAL A 330 46.09 27.70 -7.50
N PRO A 331 46.07 28.97 -7.95
CA PRO A 331 44.88 29.82 -7.84
C PRO A 331 43.64 29.21 -8.51
N VAL A 332 42.47 29.33 -7.87
CA VAL A 332 41.18 28.80 -8.39
C VAL A 332 40.84 29.27 -9.80
N ALA A 333 41.30 30.46 -10.19
CA ALA A 333 41.12 30.98 -11.54
C ALA A 333 41.74 30.06 -12.61
N GLN A 334 42.82 29.35 -12.29
CA GLN A 334 43.55 28.46 -13.17
C GLN A 334 42.97 27.04 -13.25
N TRP A 335 41.96 26.71 -12.43
CA TRP A 335 41.37 25.36 -12.42
C TRP A 335 40.63 25.02 -13.74
N LYS A 336 40.15 26.02 -14.48
CA LYS A 336 39.42 25.85 -15.75
C LYS A 336 40.27 25.21 -16.87
N ASP A 337 41.57 25.47 -16.89
CA ASP A 337 42.46 25.02 -17.96
C ASP A 337 42.77 23.52 -17.91
N PHE A 338 42.41 22.85 -16.81
CA PHE A 338 42.75 21.47 -16.52
C PHE A 338 41.57 20.49 -16.68
N VAL A 339 40.34 20.92 -16.37
CA VAL A 339 39.14 20.10 -16.59
C VAL A 339 38.94 19.77 -18.08
N CYS A 340 39.28 20.70 -18.98
CA CYS A 340 39.20 20.47 -20.43
C CYS A 340 40.32 19.57 -21.00
N ARG A 341 41.40 19.31 -20.26
CA ARG A 341 42.55 18.52 -20.76
C ARG A 341 42.44 17.01 -20.54
N GLN A 342 41.46 16.55 -19.76
CA GLN A 342 41.21 15.11 -19.50
C GLN A 342 40.06 14.53 -20.33
N ALA A 343 39.43 15.31 -21.22
CA ALA A 343 38.29 14.89 -22.04
C ALA A 343 38.64 14.50 -23.49
N PHE A 344 39.91 14.22 -23.79
CA PHE A 344 40.38 13.72 -25.09
C PHE A 344 41.18 12.44 -24.96
#